data_AF-A0A5M3MKJ8-F1
#
_entry.id   AF-A0A5M3MKJ8-F1
#
_cell.length_a   1.000
_cell.length_b   1.000
_cell.length_c   1.000
_cell.angle_alpha   90.00
_cell.angle_beta   90.00
_cell.angle_gamma   90.00
#
_symmetry.space_group_name_H-M   'P 1'
#
loop_
_entity.id
_entity.type
_entity.pdbx_description
1 polymer ?
#
loop_
_entity_poly.entity_id
_entity_poly.type
_entity_poly.pdbx_seq_one_letter_code
_entity_poly.pdbx_strand_id
1 'polypeptide(L)'
;MVSDTSSSSGSHTSPLWRKSWRKNDLREIRKCIQDKLAVTTEQRRKLRFLIDEARLYYRHTLGVAVHALVCRRDERTFLRILEGVKYLTRGDALTAIRNHRNLRSHLLCYNPVHPHSFLYEDDHEGPCTAIFSPEKDFVSLANTLISMLKAPEHTQIFSWTGLDAQACVDLLDSLKQIRNVPRRYQSIFEEAMFKVAKRSGYWPRRLELEGVHVQMWLGGGSGGDVFLGSSRGELVAMKQVRIPASGGDKALRAFAKELVICSVLSHPNVLPLCGVFRESLTRKLFIVSPYVEKGDLLCYVERTPRDRVDRFSILCDVAQAIRYLHTRDPPVMHGDFKPANILISTSGSACLCDYGMSYLKGNCINWSTSSGAGRGGTLRFLAPELLQGNSTIRWSTDIYSFGCVLYWLASGSVPYARHRRESEVIFALTRGEELQRPPGQLSDALWNLCKQCLDRTPARRPSALECVRRLRSSEMAFTSNAWPSPRGSAGSFSAASSV
;
A
#
# COMPACT_ATOMS: atom_id res chain seq x y z
N MET A 1 68.02 -43.22 13.59
CA MET A 1 66.59 -43.57 13.55
C MET A 1 65.82 -42.42 14.18
N VAL A 2 65.02 -41.76 13.33
CA VAL A 2 63.93 -40.79 13.55
C VAL A 2 64.07 -39.75 14.68
N SER A 3 64.31 -38.52 14.23
CA SER A 3 64.05 -37.24 14.88
C SER A 3 62.55 -36.95 14.97
N ASP A 4 62.08 -36.38 16.09
CA ASP A 4 60.80 -35.66 16.12
C ASP A 4 60.99 -34.25 16.72
N THR A 5 60.84 -33.27 15.83
CA THR A 5 60.77 -31.84 16.13
C THR A 5 59.31 -31.43 16.29
N SER A 6 59.05 -30.72 17.38
CA SER A 6 57.87 -29.92 17.72
C SER A 6 57.07 -29.35 16.53
N SER A 7 55.75 -29.55 16.53
CA SER A 7 54.80 -28.69 15.82
C SER A 7 53.73 -28.17 16.79
N SER A 8 53.78 -26.86 17.03
CA SER A 8 52.90 -26.07 17.87
C SER A 8 51.44 -26.10 17.41
N SER A 9 50.54 -26.31 18.36
CA SER A 9 49.10 -26.09 18.28
C SER A 9 48.76 -24.64 17.90
N GLY A 10 48.31 -24.42 16.67
CA GLY A 10 47.74 -23.15 16.23
C GLY A 10 46.26 -23.04 16.62
N SER A 11 45.92 -22.13 17.52
CA SER A 11 44.53 -21.77 17.82
C SER A 11 43.85 -21.15 16.59
N HIS A 12 42.90 -21.85 15.97
CA HIS A 12 42.14 -21.35 14.83
C HIS A 12 41.03 -20.38 15.26
N THR A 13 41.42 -19.13 15.58
CA THR A 13 40.44 -18.04 15.77
C THR A 13 39.65 -17.80 14.48
N SER A 14 38.31 -17.73 14.57
CA SER A 14 37.42 -17.30 13.47
C SER A 14 38.01 -16.07 12.76
N PRO A 15 38.19 -16.10 11.41
CA PRO A 15 38.91 -15.05 10.70
C PRO A 15 38.39 -13.66 11.06
N LEU A 16 39.27 -12.74 11.48
CA LEU A 16 38.92 -11.38 11.93
C LEU A 16 37.97 -10.62 10.98
N TRP A 17 38.04 -10.92 9.68
CA TRP A 17 37.14 -10.36 8.67
C TRP A 17 35.66 -10.67 8.92
N ARG A 18 35.34 -11.84 9.50
CA ARG A 18 33.97 -12.25 9.84
C ARG A 18 33.34 -11.34 10.90
N LYS A 19 34.12 -10.89 11.89
CA LYS A 19 33.65 -9.96 12.94
C LYS A 19 33.40 -8.56 12.37
N SER A 20 34.30 -8.05 11.53
CA SER A 20 34.12 -6.75 10.85
C SER A 20 32.92 -6.76 9.88
N TRP A 21 32.68 -7.87 9.19
CA TRP A 21 31.52 -8.02 8.31
C TRP A 21 30.17 -7.94 9.04
N ARG A 22 30.11 -8.43 10.28
CA ARG A 22 28.90 -8.35 11.13
C ARG A 22 28.57 -6.91 11.53
N LYS A 23 29.57 -6.06 11.73
CA LYS A 23 29.40 -4.67 12.23
C LYS A 23 28.99 -3.62 11.18
N ASN A 24 28.93 -3.99 9.89
CA ASN A 24 28.50 -3.11 8.78
C ASN A 24 29.36 -1.83 8.61
N ASP A 25 30.64 -1.89 8.94
CA ASP A 25 31.57 -0.77 8.74
C ASP A 25 32.36 -0.95 7.44
N LEU A 26 32.00 -0.17 6.41
CA LEU A 26 32.69 -0.15 5.12
C LEU A 26 34.18 0.20 5.25
N ARG A 27 34.57 1.02 6.24
CA ARG A 27 35.99 1.35 6.49
C ARG A 27 36.72 0.12 7.02
N GLU A 28 36.11 -0.63 7.93
CA GLU A 28 36.69 -1.89 8.40
C GLU A 28 36.77 -2.96 7.31
N ILE A 29 35.74 -3.08 6.46
CA ILE A 29 35.75 -4.01 5.34
C ILE A 29 36.90 -3.66 4.37
N ARG A 30 37.05 -2.38 4.02
CA ARG A 30 38.17 -1.90 3.17
C ARG A 30 39.52 -2.19 3.81
N LYS A 31 39.69 -1.89 5.10
CA LYS A 31 40.91 -2.21 5.86
C LYS A 31 41.20 -3.71 5.89
N CYS A 32 40.16 -4.52 6.01
CA CYS A 32 40.31 -5.97 6.03
C CYS A 32 40.79 -6.54 4.68
N ILE A 33 40.31 -6.00 3.57
CA ILE A 33 40.76 -6.35 2.22
C ILE A 33 42.21 -5.87 1.99
N GLN A 34 42.58 -4.71 2.56
CA GLN A 34 43.94 -4.16 2.47
C GLN A 34 44.96 -4.92 3.31
N ASP A 35 44.63 -5.34 4.53
CA ASP A 35 45.69 -5.73 5.47
C ASP A 35 45.55 -7.17 5.98
N LYS A 36 44.39 -7.81 5.81
CA LYS A 36 44.05 -9.05 6.55
C LYS A 36 43.67 -10.24 5.67
N LEU A 37 43.36 -10.05 4.39
CA LEU A 37 43.05 -11.15 3.47
C LEU A 37 44.32 -11.67 2.80
N ALA A 38 44.54 -12.98 2.88
CA ALA A 38 45.59 -13.70 2.16
C ALA A 38 45.20 -13.87 0.68
N VAL A 39 45.32 -12.78 -0.10
CA VAL A 39 44.97 -12.71 -1.53
C VAL A 39 46.06 -11.94 -2.29
N THR A 40 46.20 -12.21 -3.59
CA THR A 40 47.20 -11.53 -4.43
C THR A 40 46.88 -10.05 -4.65
N THR A 41 47.87 -9.27 -5.08
CA THR A 41 47.70 -7.83 -5.41
C THR A 41 46.59 -7.62 -6.47
N GLU A 42 46.52 -8.50 -7.47
CA GLU A 42 45.51 -8.41 -8.53
C GLU A 42 44.11 -8.79 -8.03
N GLN A 43 44.00 -9.83 -7.19
CA GLN A 43 42.73 -10.18 -6.54
C GLN A 43 42.22 -9.05 -5.65
N ARG A 44 43.12 -8.38 -4.91
CA ARG A 44 42.80 -7.21 -4.09
C ARG A 44 42.30 -6.03 -4.93
N ARG A 45 42.87 -5.81 -6.13
CA ARG A 45 42.38 -4.80 -7.08
C ARG A 45 40.97 -5.12 -7.56
N LYS A 46 40.69 -6.38 -7.91
CA LYS A 46 39.35 -6.85 -8.34
C LYS A 46 38.31 -6.77 -7.21
N LEU A 47 38.68 -7.06 -5.97
CA LEU A 47 37.79 -6.90 -4.81
C LEU A 47 37.45 -5.42 -4.55
N ARG A 48 38.42 -4.50 -4.70
CA ARG A 48 38.15 -3.05 -4.59
C ARG A 48 37.18 -2.56 -5.66
N PHE A 49 37.34 -3.03 -6.89
CA PHE A 49 36.36 -2.76 -7.96
C PHE A 49 34.94 -3.15 -7.53
N LEU A 50 34.74 -4.32 -6.91
CA LEU A 50 33.41 -4.72 -6.42
C LEU A 50 32.87 -3.81 -5.32
N ILE A 51 33.71 -3.27 -4.44
CA ILE A 51 33.29 -2.32 -3.40
C ILE A 51 32.78 -1.03 -4.02
N ASP A 52 33.47 -0.54 -5.05
CA ASP A 52 33.19 0.77 -5.64
C ASP A 52 32.07 0.69 -6.69
N GLU A 53 31.89 -0.45 -7.37
CA GLU A 53 30.94 -0.61 -8.48
C GLU A 53 29.68 -1.40 -8.15
N ALA A 54 29.63 -2.17 -7.06
CA ALA A 54 28.42 -2.89 -6.68
C ALA A 54 27.38 -1.91 -6.11
N ARG A 55 26.51 -1.38 -6.99
CA ARG A 55 25.47 -0.41 -6.63
C ARG A 55 24.33 -1.02 -5.81
N LEU A 56 24.02 -2.29 -6.04
CA LEU A 56 22.99 -3.06 -5.33
C LEU A 56 23.60 -4.33 -4.76
N TYR A 57 23.07 -4.82 -3.64
CA TYR A 57 23.52 -6.03 -2.95
C TYR A 57 25.03 -6.05 -2.71
N TYR A 58 25.65 -4.91 -2.41
CA TYR A 58 27.12 -4.81 -2.37
C TYR A 58 27.72 -5.76 -1.32
N ARG A 59 27.09 -5.91 -0.15
CA ARG A 59 27.62 -6.78 0.92
C ARG A 59 27.48 -8.23 0.52
N HIS A 60 26.34 -8.62 -0.07
CA HIS A 60 26.16 -9.97 -0.59
C HIS A 60 27.17 -10.27 -1.71
N THR A 61 27.30 -9.37 -2.67
CA THR A 61 28.29 -9.44 -3.75
C THR A 61 29.70 -9.67 -3.21
N LEU A 62 30.14 -8.78 -2.32
CA LEU A 62 31.48 -8.85 -1.75
C LEU A 62 31.64 -10.08 -0.85
N GLY A 63 30.58 -10.51 -0.16
CA GLY A 63 30.60 -11.63 0.76
C GLY A 63 30.75 -12.96 0.04
N VAL A 64 29.97 -13.17 -1.02
CA VAL A 64 30.08 -14.37 -1.86
C VAL A 64 31.42 -14.38 -2.61
N ALA A 65 31.88 -13.22 -3.10
CA ALA A 65 33.18 -13.10 -3.77
C ALA A 65 34.35 -13.42 -2.83
N VAL A 66 34.38 -12.84 -1.62
CA VAL A 66 35.41 -13.13 -0.60
C VAL A 66 35.32 -14.58 -0.14
N HIS A 67 34.13 -15.14 0.01
CA HIS A 67 33.96 -16.54 0.40
C HIS A 67 34.52 -17.51 -0.67
N ALA A 68 34.15 -17.31 -1.94
CA ALA A 68 34.68 -18.10 -3.06
C ALA A 68 36.20 -18.05 -3.12
N LEU A 69 36.77 -16.85 -2.99
CA LEU A 69 38.20 -16.63 -3.13
C LEU A 69 39.02 -17.11 -1.92
N VAL A 70 38.59 -16.80 -0.70
CA VAL A 70 39.39 -16.99 0.52
C VAL A 70 39.06 -18.32 1.20
N CYS A 71 37.78 -18.67 1.29
CA CYS A 71 37.37 -19.90 1.99
C CYS A 71 37.42 -21.11 1.08
N ARG A 72 36.94 -20.99 -0.17
CA ARG A 72 36.92 -22.10 -1.13
C ARG A 72 38.15 -22.16 -2.03
N ARG A 73 38.96 -21.10 -2.08
CA ARG A 73 40.11 -20.97 -2.99
C ARG A 73 39.71 -21.25 -4.45
N ASP A 74 38.48 -20.90 -4.82
CA ASP A 74 37.90 -21.11 -6.14
C ASP A 74 37.93 -19.79 -6.92
N GLU A 75 39.08 -19.55 -7.57
CA GLU A 75 39.29 -18.34 -8.37
C GLU A 75 38.36 -18.29 -9.59
N ARG A 76 37.96 -19.45 -10.14
CA ARG A 76 37.04 -19.49 -11.30
C ARG A 76 35.65 -18.96 -10.90
N THR A 77 35.11 -19.39 -9.77
CA THR A 77 33.83 -18.89 -9.26
C THR A 77 33.93 -17.41 -8.88
N PHE A 78 35.03 -16.98 -8.25
CA PHE A 78 35.26 -15.55 -7.97
C PHE A 78 35.22 -14.70 -9.25
N LEU A 79 35.91 -15.12 -10.32
CA LEU A 79 35.91 -14.40 -11.59
C LEU A 79 34.53 -14.38 -12.25
N ARG A 80 33.76 -15.48 -12.18
CA ARG A 80 32.37 -15.52 -12.67
C ARG A 80 31.46 -14.54 -11.93
N ILE A 81 31.60 -14.44 -10.60
CA ILE A 81 30.86 -13.45 -9.80
C ILE A 81 31.25 -12.03 -10.23
N LEU A 82 32.55 -11.77 -10.35
CA LEU A 82 33.05 -10.45 -10.76
C LEU A 82 32.52 -10.04 -12.14
N GLU A 83 32.57 -10.94 -13.12
CA GLU A 83 32.09 -10.70 -14.48
C GLU A 83 30.57 -10.52 -14.51
N GLY A 84 29.82 -11.36 -13.79
CA GLY A 84 28.37 -11.24 -13.69
C GLY A 84 27.93 -9.93 -13.05
N VAL A 85 28.58 -9.51 -11.96
CA VAL A 85 28.30 -8.19 -11.35
C VAL A 85 28.64 -7.08 -12.33
N LYS A 86 29.83 -7.09 -12.93
CA LYS A 86 30.25 -6.11 -13.95
C LYS A 86 29.24 -5.96 -15.07
N TYR A 87 28.73 -7.09 -15.57
CA TYR A 87 27.75 -7.11 -16.65
C TYR A 87 26.39 -6.59 -16.19
N LEU A 88 25.89 -7.07 -15.06
CA LEU A 88 24.54 -6.76 -14.55
C LEU A 88 24.43 -5.35 -13.95
N THR A 89 25.53 -4.78 -13.47
CA THR A 89 25.59 -3.39 -12.99
C THR A 89 26.28 -2.45 -13.97
N ARG A 90 26.52 -2.88 -15.22
CA ARG A 90 27.17 -2.05 -16.24
C ARG A 90 26.32 -0.80 -16.49
N GLY A 91 26.94 0.38 -16.38
CA GLY A 91 26.26 1.65 -16.64
C GLY A 91 25.87 2.38 -15.36
N ASP A 92 24.71 3.04 -15.38
CA ASP A 92 24.25 3.89 -14.30
C ASP A 92 23.46 3.13 -13.23
N ALA A 93 22.97 3.84 -12.21
CA ALA A 93 22.28 3.21 -11.08
C ALA A 93 20.90 2.68 -11.51
N LEU A 94 20.28 3.31 -12.52
CA LEU A 94 19.03 2.82 -13.13
C LEU A 94 19.24 1.45 -13.77
N THR A 95 20.35 1.25 -14.46
CA THR A 95 20.69 -0.03 -15.07
C THR A 95 20.86 -1.13 -14.02
N ALA A 96 21.50 -0.81 -12.89
CA ALA A 96 21.59 -1.75 -11.77
C ALA A 96 20.20 -2.12 -11.20
N ILE A 97 19.27 -1.16 -11.06
CA ILE A 97 17.89 -1.45 -10.63
C ILE A 97 17.18 -2.35 -11.63
N ARG A 98 17.23 -2.06 -12.94
CA ARG A 98 16.60 -2.91 -13.96
C ARG A 98 17.06 -4.36 -13.85
N ASN A 99 18.35 -4.55 -13.59
CA ASN A 99 18.97 -5.85 -13.44
C ASN A 99 18.92 -6.41 -12.01
N HIS A 100 18.26 -5.77 -11.04
CA HIS A 100 18.33 -6.19 -9.64
C HIS A 100 17.91 -7.65 -9.43
N ARG A 101 16.91 -8.13 -10.18
CA ARG A 101 16.44 -9.52 -10.10
C ARG A 101 17.48 -10.48 -10.65
N ASN A 102 18.08 -10.14 -11.80
CA ASN A 102 19.12 -10.94 -12.42
C ASN A 102 20.37 -10.97 -11.53
N LEU A 103 20.75 -9.82 -10.94
CA LEU A 103 21.85 -9.72 -9.99
C LEU A 103 21.57 -10.55 -8.74
N ARG A 104 20.37 -10.44 -8.16
CA ARG A 104 19.96 -11.25 -7.01
C ARG A 104 20.02 -12.74 -7.34
N SER A 105 19.40 -13.19 -8.44
CA SER A 105 19.43 -14.59 -8.86
C SER A 105 20.85 -15.07 -9.14
N HIS A 106 21.66 -14.26 -9.83
CA HIS A 106 23.05 -14.57 -10.12
C HIS A 106 23.86 -14.80 -8.83
N LEU A 107 23.71 -13.92 -7.83
CA LEU A 107 24.38 -14.07 -6.53
C LEU A 107 23.83 -15.28 -5.75
N LEU A 108 22.53 -15.55 -5.81
CA LEU A 108 21.91 -16.70 -5.14
C LEU A 108 22.42 -18.04 -5.68
N CYS A 109 22.78 -18.15 -6.96
CA CYS A 109 23.38 -19.37 -7.52
C CYS A 109 24.71 -19.76 -6.85
N TYR A 110 25.39 -18.80 -6.23
CA TYR A 110 26.68 -19.01 -5.56
C TYR A 110 26.56 -18.93 -4.02
N ASN A 111 25.34 -18.76 -3.51
CA ASN A 111 25.06 -18.78 -2.08
C ASN A 111 25.08 -20.24 -1.60
N PRO A 112 26.00 -20.64 -0.69
CA PRO A 112 26.23 -22.04 -0.35
C PRO A 112 25.15 -22.68 0.56
N VAL A 113 23.93 -22.15 0.59
CA VAL A 113 22.84 -22.62 1.44
C VAL A 113 21.75 -23.23 0.57
N HIS A 114 21.68 -24.56 0.57
CA HIS A 114 20.55 -25.34 0.03
C HIS A 114 19.22 -24.80 0.60
N PRO A 115 18.12 -24.78 -0.18
CA PRO A 115 16.81 -24.29 0.27
C PRO A 115 16.17 -25.07 1.44
N HIS A 116 16.82 -26.13 1.95
CA HIS A 116 16.32 -26.97 3.05
C HIS A 116 17.21 -27.01 4.30
N SER A 117 18.30 -26.24 4.41
CA SER A 117 19.08 -26.23 5.65
C SER A 117 18.48 -25.26 6.68
N PHE A 118 17.75 -25.82 7.63
CA PHE A 118 17.40 -25.18 8.90
C PHE A 118 18.64 -25.06 9.82
N LEU A 119 18.73 -23.93 10.56
CA LEU A 119 19.49 -23.73 11.83
C LEU A 119 21.04 -23.70 11.68
N TYR A 120 21.86 -22.93 12.42
CA TYR A 120 21.88 -22.59 13.84
C TYR A 120 22.51 -21.20 14.09
N GLU A 121 21.98 -20.48 15.09
CA GLU A 121 22.80 -19.60 15.93
C GLU A 121 23.56 -20.52 16.87
N ASP A 122 24.82 -20.83 16.58
CA ASP A 122 25.80 -21.04 17.64
C ASP A 122 27.22 -21.01 17.08
N ASP A 123 28.09 -20.39 17.87
CA ASP A 123 29.53 -20.39 17.69
C ASP A 123 30.02 -21.84 17.64
N HIS A 124 30.62 -22.29 16.52
CA HIS A 124 31.75 -23.22 16.44
C HIS A 124 31.96 -23.61 14.96
N GLU A 125 33.13 -23.23 14.43
CA GLU A 125 33.96 -23.89 13.38
C GLU A 125 33.32 -24.65 12.19
N GLY A 126 32.10 -24.32 11.75
CA GLY A 126 31.48 -24.87 10.53
C GLY A 126 31.82 -24.13 9.22
N PRO A 127 31.56 -24.74 8.04
CA PRO A 127 31.76 -24.11 6.74
C PRO A 127 30.99 -22.79 6.67
N CYS A 128 31.66 -21.76 6.15
CA CYS A 128 31.26 -20.36 6.20
C CYS A 128 29.81 -20.13 5.68
N THR A 129 28.83 -20.16 6.59
CA THR A 129 27.47 -19.73 6.31
C THR A 129 27.41 -18.21 6.52
N ALA A 130 27.86 -17.46 5.51
CA ALA A 130 27.45 -16.06 5.40
C ALA A 130 25.95 -16.06 5.11
N ILE A 131 25.12 -16.08 6.16
CA ILE A 131 23.66 -16.13 6.04
C ILE A 131 23.22 -14.89 5.26
N PHE A 132 22.81 -15.11 4.01
CA PHE A 132 22.02 -14.17 3.23
C PHE A 132 20.73 -13.89 4.01
N SER A 133 20.68 -12.73 4.65
CA SER A 133 19.40 -12.12 5.01
C SER A 133 19.30 -10.83 4.20
N PRO A 134 18.26 -10.67 3.35
CA PRO A 134 17.92 -9.39 2.75
C PRO A 134 17.88 -8.24 3.77
N GLU A 135 17.59 -8.54 5.04
CA GLU A 135 17.59 -7.57 6.14
C GLU A 135 18.98 -6.99 6.42
N LYS A 136 20.06 -7.75 6.20
CA LYS A 136 21.44 -7.28 6.43
C LYS A 136 21.91 -6.32 5.33
N ASP A 137 21.45 -6.49 4.10
CA ASP A 137 21.80 -5.59 2.97
C ASP A 137 20.81 -4.44 2.81
N PHE A 138 19.72 -4.47 3.60
CA PHE A 138 18.61 -3.55 3.51
C PHE A 138 19.03 -2.09 3.53
N VAL A 139 19.78 -1.66 4.55
CA VAL A 139 20.12 -0.24 4.76
C VAL A 139 20.82 0.33 3.54
N SER A 140 21.70 -0.46 2.94
CA SER A 140 22.50 -0.06 1.79
C SER A 140 21.69 -0.03 0.51
N LEU A 141 20.91 -1.07 0.24
CA LEU A 141 19.96 -1.11 -0.87
C LEU A 141 18.96 0.05 -0.79
N ALA A 142 18.39 0.27 0.39
CA ALA A 142 17.46 1.34 0.69
C ALA A 142 18.09 2.71 0.44
N ASN A 143 19.31 2.95 0.97
CA ASN A 143 19.99 4.24 0.78
C ASN A 143 20.28 4.52 -0.70
N THR A 144 20.78 3.54 -1.47
CA THR A 144 21.00 3.70 -2.92
C THR A 144 19.69 4.03 -3.65
N LEU A 145 18.62 3.30 -3.33
CA LEU A 145 17.33 3.55 -3.96
C LEU A 145 16.74 4.89 -3.56
N ILE A 146 16.88 5.31 -2.30
CA ILE A 146 16.40 6.60 -1.83
C ILE A 146 17.18 7.74 -2.48
N SER A 147 18.51 7.64 -2.57
CA SER A 147 19.30 8.66 -3.27
C SER A 147 18.86 8.77 -4.72
N MET A 148 18.58 7.64 -5.37
CA MET A 148 18.06 7.65 -6.73
C MET A 148 16.66 8.24 -6.84
N LEU A 149 15.70 7.80 -6.01
CA LEU A 149 14.32 8.29 -6.04
C LEU A 149 14.21 9.79 -5.75
N LYS A 150 15.19 10.37 -5.04
CA LYS A 150 15.27 11.81 -4.76
C LYS A 150 15.99 12.61 -5.84
N ALA A 151 16.79 11.98 -6.69
CA ALA A 151 17.57 12.67 -7.72
C ALA A 151 16.66 13.03 -8.92
N PRO A 152 16.59 14.30 -9.35
CA PRO A 152 15.77 14.73 -10.49
C PRO A 152 16.05 13.96 -11.79
N GLU A 153 17.31 13.60 -12.02
CA GLU A 153 17.79 12.83 -13.16
C GLU A 153 17.22 11.40 -13.24
N HIS A 154 16.75 10.85 -12.12
CA HIS A 154 16.25 9.48 -12.01
C HIS A 154 14.71 9.39 -12.04
N THR A 155 14.02 10.48 -12.40
CA THR A 155 12.57 10.50 -12.66
C THR A 155 12.13 9.53 -13.76
N GLN A 156 13.07 9.06 -14.60
CA GLN A 156 12.87 8.02 -15.62
C GLN A 156 12.33 6.70 -15.05
N ILE A 157 12.60 6.38 -13.77
CA ILE A 157 12.06 5.16 -13.13
C ILE A 157 10.53 5.13 -13.16
N PHE A 158 9.90 6.30 -13.09
CA PHE A 158 8.45 6.44 -13.13
C PHE A 158 7.88 6.34 -14.55
N SER A 159 8.70 6.38 -15.61
CA SER A 159 8.25 6.18 -16.99
C SER A 159 8.50 4.76 -17.50
N TRP A 160 9.01 3.86 -16.66
CA TRP A 160 9.23 2.47 -17.05
C TRP A 160 7.92 1.72 -17.31
N THR A 161 8.00 0.76 -18.22
CA THR A 161 6.92 -0.15 -18.62
C THR A 161 7.47 -1.57 -18.71
N GLY A 162 6.60 -2.55 -18.97
CA GLY A 162 7.02 -3.95 -19.18
C GLY A 162 7.75 -4.56 -17.98
N LEU A 163 8.79 -5.35 -18.28
CA LEU A 163 9.57 -6.09 -17.29
C LEU A 163 10.30 -5.18 -16.29
N ASP A 164 10.74 -4.00 -16.72
CA ASP A 164 11.43 -3.04 -15.86
C ASP A 164 10.49 -2.48 -14.78
N ALA A 165 9.28 -2.09 -15.17
CA ALA A 165 8.27 -1.59 -14.24
C ALA A 165 7.87 -2.67 -13.23
N GLN A 166 7.64 -3.90 -13.70
CA GLN A 166 7.33 -5.02 -12.83
C GLN A 166 8.46 -5.32 -11.84
N ALA A 167 9.72 -5.34 -12.32
CA ALA A 167 10.88 -5.57 -11.45
C ALA A 167 11.02 -4.45 -10.40
N CYS A 168 10.73 -3.21 -10.75
CA CYS A 168 10.77 -2.07 -9.84
C CYS A 168 9.72 -2.18 -8.73
N VAL A 169 8.45 -2.46 -9.04
CA VAL A 169 7.40 -2.60 -8.00
C VAL A 169 7.66 -3.79 -7.08
N ASP A 170 8.18 -4.90 -7.61
CA ASP A 170 8.57 -6.07 -6.82
C ASP A 170 9.72 -5.75 -5.83
N LEU A 171 10.70 -4.95 -6.28
CA LEU A 171 11.81 -4.51 -5.43
C LEU A 171 11.33 -3.59 -4.31
N LEU A 172 10.52 -2.58 -4.64
CA LEU A 172 9.99 -1.62 -3.67
C LEU A 172 9.14 -2.31 -2.60
N ASP A 173 8.29 -3.27 -3.01
CA ASP A 173 7.50 -4.06 -2.05
C ASP A 173 8.40 -4.93 -1.18
N SER A 174 9.39 -5.62 -1.76
CA SER A 174 10.35 -6.44 -1.00
C SER A 174 11.08 -5.63 0.07
N LEU A 175 11.47 -4.39 -0.24
CA LEU A 175 12.15 -3.50 0.71
C LEU A 175 11.23 -3.02 1.84
N LYS A 176 9.95 -2.79 1.54
CA LYS A 176 8.94 -2.46 2.55
C LYS A 176 8.71 -3.59 3.55
N GLN A 177 8.86 -4.85 3.14
CA GLN A 177 8.65 -6.02 4.00
C GLN A 177 9.79 -6.28 5.00
N ILE A 178 10.91 -5.57 4.90
CA ILE A 178 12.04 -5.79 5.80
C ILE A 178 11.72 -5.28 7.21
N ARG A 179 12.06 -6.07 8.23
CA ARG A 179 11.83 -5.69 9.63
C ARG A 179 12.62 -4.43 9.96
N ASN A 180 12.02 -3.55 10.77
CA ASN A 180 12.64 -2.32 11.28
C ASN A 180 13.05 -1.29 10.20
N VAL A 181 12.40 -1.29 9.02
CA VAL A 181 12.55 -0.17 8.07
C VAL A 181 12.11 1.14 8.75
N PRO A 182 12.95 2.20 8.77
CA PRO A 182 12.54 3.50 9.28
C PRO A 182 11.30 4.02 8.55
N ARG A 183 10.30 4.56 9.27
CA ARG A 183 9.04 5.05 8.68
C ARG A 183 9.25 5.99 7.50
N ARG A 184 10.21 6.92 7.60
CA ARG A 184 10.58 7.85 6.52
C ARG A 184 10.99 7.15 5.21
N TYR A 185 11.52 5.92 5.26
CA TYR A 185 11.87 5.14 4.09
C TYR A 185 10.66 4.39 3.54
N GLN A 186 9.78 3.90 4.43
CA GLN A 186 8.49 3.32 4.02
C GLN A 186 7.69 4.32 3.18
N SER A 187 7.55 5.56 3.65
CA SER A 187 6.84 6.64 2.93
C SER A 187 7.36 6.80 1.49
N ILE A 188 8.69 6.83 1.31
CA ILE A 188 9.34 7.00 0.01
C ILE A 188 9.07 5.80 -0.90
N PHE A 189 9.16 4.58 -0.38
CA PHE A 189 8.92 3.37 -1.17
C PHE A 189 7.45 3.24 -1.58
N GLU A 190 6.52 3.55 -0.68
CA GLU A 190 5.08 3.56 -0.97
C GLU A 190 4.72 4.60 -2.03
N GLU A 191 5.26 5.81 -1.90
CA GLU A 191 5.06 6.87 -2.91
C GLU A 191 5.64 6.48 -4.28
N ALA A 192 6.85 5.92 -4.30
CA ALA A 192 7.49 5.48 -5.53
C ALA A 192 6.71 4.33 -6.20
N MET A 193 6.29 3.34 -5.41
CA MET A 193 5.51 2.20 -5.89
C MET A 193 4.17 2.65 -6.47
N PHE A 194 3.51 3.59 -5.80
CA PHE A 194 2.28 4.21 -6.30
C PHE A 194 2.50 4.91 -7.65
N LYS A 195 3.57 5.71 -7.79
CA LYS A 195 3.87 6.42 -9.05
C LYS A 195 4.15 5.46 -10.20
N VAL A 196 4.93 4.40 -9.96
CA VAL A 196 5.22 3.37 -10.96
C VAL A 196 3.94 2.61 -11.33
N ALA A 197 3.14 2.17 -10.36
CA ALA A 197 1.90 1.43 -10.61
C ALA A 197 0.88 2.26 -11.40
N LYS A 198 0.68 3.53 -11.01
CA LYS A 198 -0.24 4.47 -11.69
C LYS A 198 0.10 4.67 -13.16
N ARG A 199 1.38 4.64 -13.54
CA ARG A 199 1.83 4.87 -14.92
C ARG A 199 1.98 3.58 -15.73
N SER A 200 2.44 2.51 -15.11
CA SER A 200 2.80 1.28 -15.82
C SER A 200 1.71 0.20 -15.81
N GLY A 201 0.77 0.26 -14.86
CA GLY A 201 -0.26 -0.77 -14.69
C GLY A 201 0.23 -2.05 -13.99
N TYR A 202 1.43 -2.04 -13.42
CA TYR A 202 2.00 -3.17 -12.67
C TYR A 202 1.86 -3.00 -11.16
N TRP A 203 1.82 -4.12 -10.45
CA TRP A 203 1.72 -4.23 -9.00
C TRP A 203 2.68 -5.30 -8.48
N PRO A 204 2.98 -5.34 -7.16
CA PRO A 204 3.84 -6.37 -6.59
C PRO A 204 3.27 -7.78 -6.80
N ARG A 205 4.05 -8.68 -7.41
CA ARG A 205 3.62 -10.07 -7.67
C ARG A 205 3.31 -10.88 -6.41
N ARG A 206 3.90 -10.51 -5.27
CA ARG A 206 3.60 -11.13 -3.97
C ARG A 206 2.12 -11.01 -3.58
N LEU A 207 1.39 -10.04 -4.14
CA LEU A 207 -0.05 -9.90 -3.91
C LEU A 207 -0.89 -10.89 -4.71
N GLU A 208 -0.32 -11.59 -5.70
CA GLU A 208 -1.04 -12.58 -6.49
C GLU A 208 -1.35 -13.82 -5.64
N LEU A 209 -2.64 -14.13 -5.56
CA LEU A 209 -3.16 -15.24 -4.77
C LEU A 209 -3.36 -16.47 -5.65
N GLU A 210 -2.98 -17.62 -5.10
CA GLU A 210 -3.27 -18.95 -5.62
C GLU A 210 -4.37 -19.62 -4.79
N GLY A 211 -5.08 -20.59 -5.37
CA GLY A 211 -6.11 -21.35 -4.67
C GLY A 211 -7.31 -20.51 -4.22
N VAL A 212 -7.70 -19.51 -5.02
CA VAL A 212 -8.92 -18.72 -4.80
C VAL A 212 -10.03 -19.27 -5.69
N HIS A 213 -11.21 -19.47 -5.11
CA HIS A 213 -12.38 -19.96 -5.82
C HIS A 213 -13.49 -18.91 -5.82
N VAL A 214 -13.92 -18.50 -7.01
CA VAL A 214 -15.10 -17.65 -7.19
C VAL A 214 -16.34 -18.51 -6.98
N GLN A 215 -17.28 -18.03 -6.17
CA GLN A 215 -18.53 -18.72 -5.85
C GLN A 215 -19.71 -18.03 -6.53
N MET A 216 -20.39 -17.12 -5.82
CA MET A 216 -21.60 -16.47 -6.31
C MET A 216 -21.40 -14.96 -6.52
N TRP A 217 -22.14 -14.40 -7.47
CA TRP A 217 -22.20 -12.96 -7.64
C TRP A 217 -22.90 -12.34 -6.43
N LEU A 218 -22.24 -11.36 -5.86
CA LEU A 218 -22.72 -10.61 -4.72
C LEU A 218 -23.47 -9.38 -5.23
N GLY A 219 -22.82 -8.45 -5.92
CA GLY A 219 -23.50 -7.27 -6.48
C GLY A 219 -22.68 -6.53 -7.51
N GLY A 220 -23.26 -5.55 -8.20
CA GLY A 220 -22.59 -4.85 -9.30
C GLY A 220 -22.80 -3.33 -9.29
N GLY A 221 -21.71 -2.57 -9.15
CA GLY A 221 -21.75 -1.10 -9.09
C GLY A 221 -20.83 -0.43 -10.11
N SER A 222 -20.62 0.88 -9.97
CA SER A 222 -19.67 1.62 -10.80
C SER A 222 -18.21 1.19 -10.58
N GLY A 223 -17.91 0.67 -9.39
CA GLY A 223 -16.58 0.18 -9.01
C GLY A 223 -16.24 -1.21 -9.59
N GLY A 224 -17.22 -1.92 -10.15
CA GLY A 224 -17.07 -3.30 -10.62
C GLY A 224 -18.12 -4.23 -10.03
N ASP A 225 -17.99 -5.51 -10.36
CA ASP A 225 -18.86 -6.58 -9.86
C ASP A 225 -18.16 -7.26 -8.68
N VAL A 226 -18.86 -7.44 -7.57
CA VAL A 226 -18.38 -8.12 -6.38
C VAL A 226 -18.92 -9.54 -6.39
N PHE A 227 -18.06 -10.49 -6.05
CA PHE A 227 -18.40 -11.91 -5.92
C PHE A 227 -17.96 -12.41 -4.54
N LEU A 228 -18.67 -13.41 -4.03
CA LEU A 228 -18.21 -14.21 -2.92
C LEU A 228 -17.20 -15.19 -3.46
N GLY A 229 -16.18 -15.46 -2.67
CA GLY A 229 -15.26 -16.55 -2.94
C GLY A 229 -14.74 -17.16 -1.67
N SER A 230 -13.83 -18.11 -1.85
CA SER A 230 -13.06 -18.69 -0.77
C SER A 230 -11.57 -18.63 -1.08
N SER A 231 -10.76 -18.36 -0.06
CA SER A 231 -9.31 -18.42 -0.12
C SER A 231 -8.78 -19.03 1.18
N ARG A 232 -8.02 -20.12 1.08
CA ARG A 232 -7.43 -20.83 2.23
C ARG A 232 -8.47 -21.21 3.32
N GLY A 233 -9.69 -21.57 2.90
CA GLY A 233 -10.78 -21.95 3.80
C GLY A 233 -11.62 -20.78 4.35
N GLU A 234 -11.22 -19.53 4.11
CA GLU A 234 -11.93 -18.35 4.58
C GLU A 234 -12.78 -17.71 3.47
N LEU A 235 -13.93 -17.14 3.85
CA LEU A 235 -14.77 -16.38 2.93
C LEU A 235 -14.13 -15.04 2.57
N VAL A 236 -14.15 -14.71 1.27
CA VAL A 236 -13.58 -13.48 0.73
C VAL A 236 -14.56 -12.76 -0.19
N ALA A 237 -14.51 -11.44 -0.17
CA ALA A 237 -15.15 -10.60 -1.18
C ALA A 237 -14.15 -10.36 -2.33
N MET A 238 -14.62 -10.54 -3.56
CA MET A 238 -13.82 -10.49 -4.78
C MET A 238 -14.39 -9.44 -5.73
N LYS A 239 -13.81 -8.25 -5.73
CA LYS A 239 -14.20 -7.14 -6.61
C LYS A 239 -13.55 -7.32 -7.98
N GLN A 240 -14.32 -7.79 -8.95
CA GLN A 240 -13.95 -7.92 -10.35
C GLN A 240 -13.79 -6.55 -11.01
N VAL A 241 -12.65 -6.33 -11.64
CA VAL A 241 -12.37 -5.14 -12.43
C VAL A 241 -12.97 -5.29 -13.82
N ARG A 242 -13.74 -4.29 -14.26
CA ARG A 242 -14.22 -4.24 -15.64
C ARG A 242 -13.13 -3.64 -16.53
N ILE A 243 -12.52 -4.47 -17.37
CA ILE A 243 -11.53 -4.05 -18.37
C ILE A 243 -12.25 -3.99 -19.72
N PRO A 244 -12.58 -2.79 -20.22
CA PRO A 244 -13.24 -2.64 -21.52
C PRO A 244 -12.30 -3.08 -22.66
N ALA A 245 -12.89 -3.55 -23.76
CA ALA A 245 -12.15 -3.96 -24.96
C ALA A 245 -11.32 -2.81 -25.55
N SER A 246 -11.81 -1.58 -25.45
CA SER A 246 -11.06 -0.34 -25.74
C SER A 246 -10.60 0.32 -24.43
N GLY A 247 -9.33 0.67 -24.32
CA GLY A 247 -8.79 1.35 -23.14
C GLY A 247 -8.39 0.43 -21.97
N GLY A 248 -8.10 -0.84 -22.24
CA GLY A 248 -7.63 -1.81 -21.25
C GLY A 248 -6.46 -1.32 -20.40
N ASP A 249 -5.50 -0.61 -21.00
CA ASP A 249 -4.37 -0.04 -20.26
C ASP A 249 -4.78 0.99 -19.22
N LYS A 250 -5.82 1.79 -19.49
CA LYS A 250 -6.33 2.79 -18.52
C LYS A 250 -6.99 2.07 -17.34
N ALA A 251 -7.76 1.02 -17.60
CA ALA A 251 -8.38 0.21 -16.57
C ALA A 251 -7.33 -0.54 -15.73
N LEU A 252 -6.31 -1.12 -16.36
CA LEU A 252 -5.19 -1.77 -15.68
C LEU A 252 -4.39 -0.80 -14.79
N ARG A 253 -4.11 0.42 -15.27
CA ARG A 253 -3.48 1.46 -14.45
C ARG A 253 -4.34 1.89 -13.27
N ALA A 254 -5.65 2.03 -13.46
CA ALA A 254 -6.58 2.34 -12.37
C ALA A 254 -6.62 1.22 -11.32
N PHE A 255 -6.65 -0.04 -11.78
CA PHE A 255 -6.60 -1.22 -10.93
C PHE A 255 -5.29 -1.32 -10.15
N ALA A 256 -4.14 -1.24 -10.83
CA ALA A 256 -2.82 -1.31 -10.18
C ALA A 256 -2.65 -0.20 -9.14
N LYS A 257 -3.16 1.00 -9.45
CA LYS A 257 -3.21 2.13 -8.51
C LYS A 257 -4.02 1.79 -7.27
N GLU A 258 -5.25 1.30 -7.42
CA GLU A 258 -6.12 0.92 -6.30
C GLU A 258 -5.48 -0.18 -5.46
N LEU A 259 -4.95 -1.23 -6.10
CA LEU A 259 -4.31 -2.36 -5.45
C LEU A 259 -3.10 -1.94 -4.61
N VAL A 260 -2.22 -1.08 -5.15
CA VAL A 260 -1.05 -0.58 -4.41
C VAL A 260 -1.46 0.27 -3.22
N ILE A 261 -2.47 1.15 -3.36
CA ILE A 261 -3.02 1.88 -2.21
C ILE A 261 -3.50 0.88 -1.15
N CYS A 262 -4.37 -0.07 -1.50
CA CYS A 262 -4.89 -1.04 -0.54
C CYS A 262 -3.78 -1.84 0.16
N SER A 263 -2.71 -2.18 -0.56
CA SER A 263 -1.58 -2.98 -0.04
C SER A 263 -0.72 -2.29 1.03
N VAL A 264 -0.86 -0.97 1.18
CA VAL A 264 -0.10 -0.17 2.15
C VAL A 264 -0.95 0.27 3.35
N LEU A 265 -2.26 0.03 3.31
CA LEU A 265 -3.18 0.40 4.39
C LEU A 265 -3.32 -0.74 5.41
N SER A 266 -3.23 -0.40 6.70
CA SER A 266 -3.47 -1.29 7.82
C SER A 266 -4.03 -0.49 8.99
N HIS A 267 -5.33 -0.63 9.23
CA HIS A 267 -6.05 0.01 10.34
C HIS A 267 -7.38 -0.71 10.58
N PRO A 268 -7.87 -0.84 11.83
CA PRO A 268 -9.11 -1.58 12.14
C PRO A 268 -10.35 -1.09 11.36
N ASN A 269 -10.47 0.22 11.14
CA ASN A 269 -11.58 0.83 10.39
C ASN A 269 -11.30 1.01 8.89
N VAL A 270 -10.32 0.29 8.34
CA VAL A 270 -10.00 0.26 6.89
C VAL A 270 -9.99 -1.19 6.44
N LEU A 271 -10.74 -1.50 5.39
CA LEU A 271 -10.84 -2.86 4.87
C LEU A 271 -9.45 -3.35 4.42
N PRO A 272 -8.92 -4.45 4.98
CA PRO A 272 -7.61 -4.96 4.59
C PRO A 272 -7.66 -5.64 3.23
N LEU A 273 -6.52 -5.64 2.55
CA LEU A 273 -6.30 -6.37 1.31
C LEU A 273 -5.78 -7.77 1.61
N CYS A 274 -6.42 -8.81 1.06
CA CYS A 274 -5.83 -10.15 1.00
C CYS A 274 -4.84 -10.26 -0.16
N GLY A 275 -5.22 -9.77 -1.34
CA GLY A 275 -4.39 -9.78 -2.53
C GLY A 275 -5.17 -9.55 -3.81
N VAL A 276 -4.62 -10.04 -4.92
CA VAL A 276 -5.26 -10.04 -6.24
C VAL A 276 -5.38 -11.48 -6.72
N PHE A 277 -6.55 -11.82 -7.27
CA PHE A 277 -6.75 -13.07 -7.98
C PHE A 277 -6.89 -12.81 -9.47
N ARG A 278 -6.18 -13.61 -10.27
CA ARG A 278 -6.27 -13.62 -11.73
C ARG A 278 -6.86 -14.96 -12.15
N GLU A 279 -8.07 -14.95 -12.67
CA GLU A 279 -8.73 -16.16 -13.14
C GLU A 279 -8.05 -16.69 -14.41
N SER A 280 -7.60 -17.94 -14.39
CA SER A 280 -6.77 -18.53 -15.47
C SER A 280 -7.48 -18.57 -16.82
N LEU A 281 -8.77 -18.93 -16.84
CA LEU A 281 -9.54 -19.14 -18.07
C LEU A 281 -9.96 -17.83 -18.73
N THR A 282 -10.53 -16.91 -17.95
CA THR A 282 -11.10 -15.65 -18.48
C THR A 282 -10.12 -14.49 -18.45
N ARG A 283 -8.99 -14.64 -17.74
CA ARG A 283 -8.03 -13.57 -17.42
C ARG A 283 -8.63 -12.40 -16.63
N LYS A 284 -9.82 -12.56 -16.04
CA LYS A 284 -10.44 -11.57 -15.15
C LYS A 284 -9.57 -11.33 -13.92
N LEU A 285 -9.56 -10.07 -13.47
CA LEU A 285 -8.81 -9.61 -12.31
C LEU A 285 -9.76 -9.25 -11.17
N PHE A 286 -9.43 -9.70 -9.97
CA PHE A 286 -10.20 -9.47 -8.77
C PHE A 286 -9.33 -8.87 -7.67
N ILE A 287 -9.78 -7.79 -7.02
CA ILE A 287 -9.27 -7.37 -5.72
C ILE A 287 -9.92 -8.24 -4.67
N VAL A 288 -9.12 -8.90 -3.84
CA VAL A 288 -9.61 -9.84 -2.82
C VAL A 288 -9.41 -9.24 -1.44
N SER A 289 -10.48 -9.17 -0.66
CA SER A 289 -10.52 -8.72 0.73
C SER A 289 -11.33 -9.70 1.58
N PRO A 290 -11.25 -9.65 2.93
CA PRO A 290 -12.15 -10.43 3.77
C PRO A 290 -13.60 -10.10 3.46
N TYR A 291 -14.47 -11.12 3.50
CA TYR A 291 -15.90 -10.92 3.37
C TYR A 291 -16.45 -10.28 4.66
N VAL A 292 -17.29 -9.26 4.52
CA VAL A 292 -17.88 -8.51 5.64
C VAL A 292 -19.39 -8.73 5.64
N GLU A 293 -19.86 -9.58 6.54
CA GLU A 293 -21.19 -10.22 6.49
C GLU A 293 -22.39 -9.27 6.48
N LYS A 294 -22.33 -8.15 7.23
CA LYS A 294 -23.46 -7.22 7.28
C LYS A 294 -23.50 -6.24 6.10
N GLY A 295 -22.57 -6.38 5.16
CA GLY A 295 -22.52 -5.58 3.93
C GLY A 295 -22.23 -4.11 4.17
N ASP A 296 -22.63 -3.28 3.21
CA ASP A 296 -22.46 -1.83 3.27
C ASP A 296 -23.50 -1.15 4.16
N LEU A 297 -23.19 0.07 4.59
CA LEU A 297 -23.98 0.84 5.53
C LEU A 297 -25.39 1.18 5.01
N LEU A 298 -25.61 1.31 3.69
CA LEU A 298 -26.96 1.52 3.15
C LEU A 298 -27.82 0.28 3.40
N CYS A 299 -27.31 -0.89 3.02
CA CYS A 299 -28.00 -2.15 3.22
C CYS A 299 -28.17 -2.48 4.72
N TYR A 300 -27.17 -2.18 5.53
CA TYR A 300 -27.19 -2.44 6.97
C TYR A 300 -28.33 -1.69 7.68
N VAL A 301 -28.51 -0.38 7.42
CA VAL A 301 -29.58 0.39 8.08
C VAL A 301 -30.99 0.03 7.62
N GLU A 302 -31.13 -0.52 6.41
CA GLU A 302 -32.42 -0.98 5.89
C GLU A 302 -32.86 -2.30 6.51
N ARG A 303 -31.91 -3.21 6.78
CA ARG A 303 -32.18 -4.56 7.30
C ARG A 303 -32.15 -4.64 8.82
N THR A 304 -31.52 -3.68 9.48
CA THR A 304 -31.37 -3.66 10.94
C THR A 304 -32.53 -2.91 11.57
N PRO A 305 -33.16 -3.45 12.64
CA PRO A 305 -34.11 -2.69 13.43
C PRO A 305 -33.53 -1.35 13.84
N ARG A 306 -34.32 -0.29 13.71
CA ARG A 306 -33.82 1.09 13.75
C ARG A 306 -33.24 1.49 15.10
N ASP A 307 -33.75 0.90 16.16
CA ASP A 307 -33.28 1.01 17.54
C ASP A 307 -31.95 0.29 17.80
N ARG A 308 -31.48 -0.53 16.85
CA ARG A 308 -30.25 -1.33 16.93
C ARG A 308 -29.10 -0.80 16.06
N VAL A 309 -29.32 0.29 15.34
CA VAL A 309 -28.27 0.94 14.54
C VAL A 309 -27.45 1.87 15.44
N ASP A 310 -26.26 1.44 15.85
CA ASP A 310 -25.32 2.28 16.60
C ASP A 310 -24.64 3.31 15.68
N ARG A 311 -25.38 4.38 15.40
CA ARG A 311 -24.93 5.49 14.55
C ARG A 311 -23.67 6.16 15.07
N PHE A 312 -23.53 6.26 16.39
CA PHE A 312 -22.45 7.03 17.00
C PHE A 312 -21.14 6.25 16.91
N SER A 313 -21.17 4.94 17.19
CA SER A 313 -20.01 4.08 16.98
C SER A 313 -19.58 4.06 15.51
N ILE A 314 -20.53 3.92 14.57
CA ILE A 314 -20.24 3.96 13.13
C ILE A 314 -19.58 5.30 12.75
N LEU A 315 -20.11 6.43 13.22
CA LEU A 315 -19.55 7.75 12.96
C LEU A 315 -18.12 7.90 13.52
N CYS A 316 -17.87 7.39 14.73
CA CYS A 316 -16.56 7.39 15.35
C CYS A 316 -15.56 6.55 14.55
N ASP A 317 -15.95 5.33 14.17
CA ASP A 317 -15.13 4.39 13.40
C ASP A 317 -14.70 4.98 12.05
N VAL A 318 -15.64 5.57 11.30
CA VAL A 318 -15.30 6.16 10.01
C VAL A 318 -14.49 7.46 10.15
N ALA A 319 -14.67 8.22 11.23
CA ALA A 319 -13.80 9.35 11.55
C ALA A 319 -12.36 8.88 11.84
N GLN A 320 -12.19 7.75 12.54
CA GLN A 320 -10.88 7.13 12.75
C GLN A 320 -10.24 6.68 11.44
N ALA A 321 -11.02 6.06 10.55
CA ALA A 321 -10.55 5.66 9.22
C ALA A 321 -10.01 6.85 8.42
N ILE A 322 -10.79 7.94 8.30
CA ILE A 322 -10.36 9.14 7.58
C ILE A 322 -9.12 9.76 8.25
N ARG A 323 -9.09 9.87 9.59
CA ARG A 323 -7.93 10.37 10.32
C ARG A 323 -6.69 9.58 9.99
N TYR A 324 -6.78 8.25 10.02
CA TYR A 324 -5.67 7.37 9.67
C TYR A 324 -5.18 7.64 8.25
N LEU A 325 -6.07 7.71 7.25
CA LEU A 325 -5.69 8.01 5.86
C LEU A 325 -5.01 9.39 5.71
N HIS A 326 -5.59 10.43 6.30
CA HIS A 326 -5.12 11.81 6.18
C HIS A 326 -3.80 12.09 6.92
N THR A 327 -3.46 11.28 7.94
CA THR A 327 -2.23 11.40 8.73
C THR A 327 -1.11 10.48 8.27
N ARG A 328 -1.33 9.68 7.21
CA ARG A 328 -0.25 8.95 6.55
C ARG A 328 0.77 9.91 5.94
N ASP A 329 1.95 9.37 5.66
CA ASP A 329 3.02 10.05 4.95
C ASP A 329 3.45 9.19 3.74
N PRO A 330 3.15 9.62 2.50
CA PRO A 330 2.30 10.76 2.15
C PRO A 330 0.81 10.53 2.53
N PRO A 331 0.03 11.61 2.77
CA PRO A 331 -1.39 11.48 3.05
C PRO A 331 -2.16 10.81 1.92
N VAL A 332 -3.09 9.94 2.29
CA VAL A 332 -4.06 9.31 1.39
C VAL A 332 -5.39 10.00 1.58
N MET A 333 -6.04 10.36 0.48
CA MET A 333 -7.39 10.89 0.50
C MET A 333 -8.31 9.93 -0.25
N HIS A 334 -9.48 9.71 0.31
CA HIS A 334 -10.38 8.65 -0.12
C HIS A 334 -11.01 8.99 -1.48
N GLY A 335 -11.62 10.17 -1.57
CA GLY A 335 -12.19 10.72 -2.81
C GLY A 335 -13.58 10.23 -3.20
N ASP A 336 -14.07 9.14 -2.59
CA ASP A 336 -15.45 8.64 -2.78
C ASP A 336 -16.07 8.21 -1.44
N PHE A 337 -15.98 9.06 -0.42
CA PHE A 337 -16.47 8.74 0.92
C PHE A 337 -18.01 8.85 0.97
N LYS A 338 -18.69 7.72 1.20
CA LYS A 338 -20.17 7.64 1.20
C LYS A 338 -20.65 6.35 1.91
N PRO A 339 -21.93 6.23 2.27
CA PRO A 339 -22.46 5.06 2.98
C PRO A 339 -22.21 3.73 2.24
N ALA A 340 -22.32 3.70 0.91
CA ALA A 340 -22.05 2.50 0.11
C ALA A 340 -20.60 1.98 0.17
N ASN A 341 -19.66 2.82 0.64
CA ASN A 341 -18.24 2.46 0.79
C ASN A 341 -17.86 2.23 2.27
N ILE A 342 -18.85 2.15 3.16
CA ILE A 342 -18.65 1.85 4.59
C ILE A 342 -19.25 0.48 4.85
N LEU A 343 -18.42 -0.52 5.17
CA LEU A 343 -18.86 -1.87 5.50
C LEU A 343 -19.02 -2.03 7.01
N ILE A 344 -19.95 -2.89 7.42
CA ILE A 344 -20.27 -3.14 8.83
C ILE A 344 -19.93 -4.60 9.19
N SER A 345 -19.06 -4.79 10.17
CA SER A 345 -18.71 -6.13 10.66
C SER A 345 -19.84 -6.77 11.47
N THR A 346 -19.72 -8.06 11.74
CA THR A 346 -20.60 -8.78 12.67
C THR A 346 -20.65 -8.14 14.06
N SER A 347 -19.51 -7.64 14.55
CA SER A 347 -19.39 -6.89 15.81
C SER A 347 -20.03 -5.50 15.77
N GLY A 348 -20.50 -5.03 14.60
CA GLY A 348 -21.07 -3.70 14.43
C GLY A 348 -20.04 -2.59 14.21
N SER A 349 -18.76 -2.94 14.07
CA SER A 349 -17.69 -1.99 13.77
C SER A 349 -17.71 -1.61 12.30
N ALA A 350 -17.46 -0.34 12.00
CA ALA A 350 -17.43 0.15 10.63
C ALA A 350 -16.00 0.17 10.06
N CYS A 351 -15.86 -0.22 8.80
CA CYS A 351 -14.61 -0.07 8.05
C CYS A 351 -14.85 0.53 6.67
N LEU A 352 -13.91 1.35 6.21
CA LEU A 352 -13.96 2.02 4.91
C LEU A 352 -13.39 1.09 3.83
N CYS A 353 -14.00 1.07 2.64
CA CYS A 353 -13.56 0.29 1.48
C CYS A 353 -13.62 1.14 0.19
N ASP A 354 -13.23 0.53 -0.94
CA ASP A 354 -13.23 1.12 -2.29
C ASP A 354 -12.30 2.35 -2.48
N TYR A 355 -11.02 2.05 -2.70
CA TYR A 355 -9.97 3.05 -2.91
C TYR A 355 -9.75 3.41 -4.38
N GLY A 356 -10.70 3.08 -5.27
CA GLY A 356 -10.60 3.32 -6.71
C GLY A 356 -10.41 4.79 -7.08
N MET A 357 -10.96 5.70 -6.27
CA MET A 357 -10.80 7.17 -6.43
C MET A 357 -9.67 7.76 -5.58
N SER A 358 -9.03 6.96 -4.74
CA SER A 358 -8.01 7.44 -3.81
C SER A 358 -6.73 7.86 -4.51
N TYR A 359 -5.98 8.75 -3.85
CA TYR A 359 -4.74 9.33 -4.35
C TYR A 359 -3.83 9.77 -3.20
N LEU A 360 -2.54 9.88 -3.50
CA LEU A 360 -1.53 10.47 -2.63
C LEU A 360 -1.42 11.97 -2.88
N LYS A 361 -1.24 12.77 -1.81
CA LYS A 361 -1.03 14.22 -1.88
C LYS A 361 0.02 14.57 -2.96
N GLY A 362 -0.30 15.50 -3.86
CA GLY A 362 0.57 15.93 -4.98
C GLY A 362 0.31 15.25 -6.33
N ASN A 363 -0.59 14.27 -6.40
CA ASN A 363 -0.95 13.54 -7.63
C ASN A 363 -2.43 13.67 -7.98
N CYS A 364 -2.95 14.89 -7.92
CA CYS A 364 -4.36 15.26 -8.10
C CYS A 364 -4.99 14.58 -9.32
N ILE A 365 -6.14 13.94 -9.12
CA ILE A 365 -7.01 13.47 -10.20
C ILE A 365 -8.06 14.54 -10.41
N ASN A 366 -8.31 14.89 -11.67
CA ASN A 366 -9.48 15.67 -12.04
C ASN A 366 -10.71 14.77 -11.90
N TRP A 367 -11.55 14.99 -10.89
CA TRP A 367 -12.92 14.50 -10.90
C TRP A 367 -13.60 14.92 -12.22
N SER A 368 -14.16 13.96 -12.97
CA SER A 368 -14.97 14.26 -14.16
C SER A 368 -16.41 13.86 -13.91
N THR A 369 -17.36 14.65 -14.39
CA THR A 369 -18.78 14.29 -14.38
C THR A 369 -19.02 12.94 -15.05
N SER A 370 -18.28 12.59 -16.11
CA SER A 370 -18.32 11.28 -16.76
C SER A 370 -17.88 10.08 -15.90
N SER A 371 -17.13 10.30 -14.81
CA SER A 371 -16.78 9.23 -13.85
C SER A 371 -17.82 9.03 -12.74
N GLY A 372 -18.78 9.96 -12.61
CA GLY A 372 -19.86 9.94 -11.61
C GLY A 372 -21.30 9.97 -12.15
N ALA A 373 -21.52 10.33 -13.43
CA ALA A 373 -22.83 10.64 -14.03
C ALA A 373 -23.81 9.47 -14.20
N GLY A 374 -23.52 8.30 -13.62
CA GLY A 374 -24.46 7.17 -13.54
C GLY A 374 -24.58 6.58 -12.13
N ARG A 375 -23.99 7.24 -11.11
CA ARG A 375 -23.87 6.68 -9.76
C ARG A 375 -24.99 7.21 -8.88
N GLY A 376 -26.19 6.64 -9.01
CA GLY A 376 -27.39 7.02 -8.25
C GLY A 376 -27.08 7.54 -6.84
N GLY A 377 -27.11 8.86 -6.65
CA GLY A 377 -26.92 9.51 -5.35
C GLY A 377 -25.49 9.82 -4.90
N THR A 378 -24.42 9.37 -5.58
CA THR A 378 -23.02 9.68 -5.20
C THR A 378 -22.73 11.19 -5.25
N LEU A 379 -23.36 11.91 -6.19
CA LEU A 379 -23.21 13.36 -6.35
C LEU A 379 -23.58 14.14 -5.08
N ARG A 380 -24.51 13.63 -4.27
CA ARG A 380 -25.02 14.29 -3.05
C ARG A 380 -24.02 14.31 -1.89
N PHE A 381 -22.98 13.48 -1.96
CA PHE A 381 -21.90 13.44 -0.97
C PHE A 381 -20.65 14.20 -1.44
N LEU A 382 -20.68 14.76 -2.66
CA LEU A 382 -19.53 15.43 -3.26
C LEU A 382 -19.41 16.88 -2.76
N ALA A 383 -18.18 17.29 -2.45
CA ALA A 383 -17.90 18.67 -2.06
C ALA A 383 -18.19 19.65 -3.22
N PRO A 384 -18.80 20.83 -2.95
CA PRO A 384 -19.25 21.75 -4.00
C PRO A 384 -18.12 22.26 -4.89
N GLU A 385 -16.91 22.40 -4.36
CA GLU A 385 -15.76 22.84 -5.16
C GLU A 385 -15.40 21.86 -6.30
N LEU A 386 -15.71 20.56 -6.16
CA LEU A 386 -15.47 19.53 -7.17
C LEU A 386 -16.44 19.63 -8.35
N LEU A 387 -17.55 20.35 -8.18
CA LEU A 387 -18.55 20.63 -9.21
C LEU A 387 -18.28 21.95 -9.95
N GLN A 388 -17.50 22.86 -9.36
CA GLN A 388 -17.27 24.22 -9.85
C GLN A 388 -15.94 24.37 -10.63
N GLY A 389 -15.45 23.30 -11.24
CA GLY A 389 -14.23 23.29 -12.04
C GLY A 389 -12.93 23.03 -11.26
N ASN A 390 -12.92 23.13 -9.92
CA ASN A 390 -11.81 22.65 -9.10
C ASN A 390 -11.95 21.15 -8.85
N SER A 391 -11.57 20.37 -9.85
CA SER A 391 -11.70 18.91 -9.83
C SER A 391 -10.67 18.19 -8.93
N THR A 392 -9.87 18.94 -8.15
CA THR A 392 -8.84 18.39 -7.27
C THR A 392 -9.42 17.95 -5.93
N ILE A 393 -9.42 16.64 -5.71
CA ILE A 393 -9.74 16.04 -4.41
C ILE A 393 -8.70 16.51 -3.37
N ARG A 394 -9.13 16.80 -2.13
CA ARG A 394 -8.27 17.21 -1.00
C ARG A 394 -8.74 16.55 0.30
N TRP A 395 -7.95 16.67 1.38
CA TRP A 395 -8.41 16.23 2.70
C TRP A 395 -9.76 16.87 3.07
N SER A 396 -9.96 18.15 2.71
CA SER A 396 -11.19 18.89 3.00
C SER A 396 -12.40 18.39 2.21
N THR A 397 -12.20 17.74 1.04
CA THR A 397 -13.33 17.17 0.28
C THR A 397 -13.84 15.91 0.96
N ASP A 398 -12.95 15.07 1.49
CA ASP A 398 -13.35 13.91 2.31
C ASP A 398 -14.09 14.36 3.59
N ILE A 399 -13.67 15.48 4.21
CA ILE A 399 -14.36 16.04 5.39
C ILE A 399 -15.76 16.52 5.07
N TYR A 400 -15.97 17.11 3.89
CA TYR A 400 -17.32 17.47 3.43
C TYR A 400 -18.20 16.23 3.29
N SER A 401 -17.69 15.20 2.61
CA SER A 401 -18.39 13.93 2.45
C SER A 401 -18.67 13.23 3.79
N PHE A 402 -17.75 13.33 4.76
CA PHE A 402 -17.98 12.91 6.14
C PHE A 402 -19.13 13.68 6.81
N GLY A 403 -19.20 15.00 6.61
CA GLY A 403 -20.33 15.81 7.05
C GLY A 403 -21.66 15.36 6.44
N CYS A 404 -21.66 14.99 5.15
CA CYS A 404 -22.83 14.42 4.47
C CYS A 404 -23.25 13.06 5.06
N VAL A 405 -22.29 12.19 5.39
CA VAL A 405 -22.60 10.90 6.07
C VAL A 405 -23.13 11.14 7.47
N LEU A 406 -22.58 12.07 8.24
CA LEU A 406 -23.11 12.47 9.56
C LEU A 406 -24.55 12.97 9.42
N TYR A 407 -24.82 13.84 8.44
CA TYR A 407 -26.17 14.34 8.16
C TYR A 407 -27.14 13.22 7.80
N TRP A 408 -26.72 12.29 6.94
CA TRP A 408 -27.50 11.12 6.57
C TRP A 408 -27.78 10.26 7.80
N LEU A 409 -26.75 10.03 8.64
CA LEU A 409 -26.85 9.33 9.92
C LEU A 409 -27.87 9.98 10.88
N ALA A 410 -27.98 11.30 10.83
CA ALA A 410 -28.88 12.05 11.67
C ALA A 410 -30.32 12.08 11.15
N SER A 411 -30.50 12.17 9.83
CA SER A 411 -31.79 12.52 9.22
C SER A 411 -32.56 11.34 8.67
N GLY A 412 -31.89 10.22 8.36
CA GLY A 412 -32.50 9.13 7.60
C GLY A 412 -32.65 9.42 6.10
N SER A 413 -32.20 10.59 5.63
CA SER A 413 -32.41 11.08 4.27
C SER A 413 -31.10 11.48 3.63
N VAL A 414 -30.98 11.25 2.32
CA VAL A 414 -29.82 11.73 1.55
C VAL A 414 -29.71 13.25 1.62
N PRO A 415 -28.50 13.83 1.59
CA PRO A 415 -28.33 15.27 1.46
C PRO A 415 -29.13 15.80 0.27
N TYR A 416 -29.80 16.93 0.46
CA TYR A 416 -30.61 17.59 -0.56
C TYR A 416 -31.78 16.75 -1.10
N ALA A 417 -32.36 15.86 -0.30
CA ALA A 417 -33.45 14.96 -0.70
C ALA A 417 -34.68 15.66 -1.33
N ARG A 418 -34.90 16.95 -1.06
CA ARG A 418 -35.96 17.75 -1.68
C ARG A 418 -35.80 17.93 -3.20
N HIS A 419 -34.56 17.88 -3.69
CA HIS A 419 -34.24 18.02 -5.11
C HIS A 419 -34.30 16.65 -5.76
N ARG A 420 -35.18 16.46 -6.74
CA ARG A 420 -35.44 15.14 -7.36
C ARG A 420 -34.38 14.80 -8.39
N ARG A 421 -33.91 15.79 -9.15
CA ARG A 421 -32.93 15.62 -10.23
C ARG A 421 -31.52 15.97 -9.76
N GLU A 422 -30.52 15.28 -10.29
CA GLU A 422 -29.12 15.60 -9.96
C GLU A 422 -28.74 17.03 -10.40
N SER A 423 -29.31 17.54 -11.49
CA SER A 423 -29.11 18.92 -11.93
C SER A 423 -29.60 19.95 -10.92
N GLU A 424 -30.74 19.70 -10.26
CA GLU A 424 -31.27 20.54 -9.18
C GLU A 424 -30.33 20.53 -7.97
N VAL A 425 -29.77 19.37 -7.63
CA VAL A 425 -28.77 19.24 -6.55
C VAL A 425 -27.49 20.02 -6.88
N ILE A 426 -26.96 19.88 -8.10
CA ILE A 426 -25.79 20.63 -8.56
C ILE A 426 -26.05 22.14 -8.44
N PHE A 427 -27.22 22.59 -8.85
CA PHE A 427 -27.61 23.99 -8.80
C PHE A 427 -27.73 24.52 -7.37
N ALA A 428 -28.38 23.75 -6.48
CA ALA A 428 -28.48 24.05 -5.05
C ALA A 428 -27.10 24.17 -4.38
N LEU A 429 -26.23 23.18 -4.60
CA LEU A 429 -24.85 23.19 -4.13
C LEU A 429 -24.07 24.39 -4.65
N THR A 430 -24.24 24.72 -5.93
CA THR A 430 -23.54 25.84 -6.55
C THR A 430 -23.97 27.18 -5.96
N ARG A 431 -25.27 27.36 -5.72
CA ARG A 431 -25.86 28.56 -5.09
C ARG A 431 -25.61 28.68 -3.58
N GLY A 432 -25.07 27.65 -2.94
CA GLY A 432 -24.83 27.69 -1.49
C GLY A 432 -26.04 27.41 -0.65
N GLU A 433 -26.95 26.60 -1.17
CA GLU A 433 -28.05 26.07 -0.37
C GLU A 433 -27.51 25.21 0.79
N GLU A 434 -27.87 25.60 2.01
CA GLU A 434 -27.50 24.88 3.23
C GLU A 434 -28.50 23.76 3.56
N LEU A 435 -28.00 22.67 4.14
CA LEU A 435 -28.84 21.59 4.65
C LEU A 435 -29.56 22.05 5.93
N GLN A 436 -30.84 21.70 6.03
CA GLN A 436 -31.66 22.02 7.20
C GLN A 436 -31.37 21.05 8.34
N ARG A 437 -31.25 21.57 9.57
CA ARG A 437 -31.00 20.78 10.78
C ARG A 437 -32.07 19.69 10.93
N PRO A 438 -31.70 18.41 11.08
CA PRO A 438 -32.66 17.34 11.37
C PRO A 438 -33.30 17.57 12.75
N PRO A 439 -34.63 17.73 12.84
CA PRO A 439 -35.29 18.12 14.09
C PRO A 439 -35.24 16.98 15.10
N GLY A 440 -34.76 17.26 16.32
CA GLY A 440 -34.76 16.32 17.45
C GLY A 440 -33.83 15.11 17.30
N GLN A 441 -32.81 15.18 16.43
CA GLN A 441 -31.91 14.04 16.17
C GLN A 441 -30.46 14.26 16.60
N LEU A 442 -30.03 15.51 16.75
CA LEU A 442 -28.64 15.89 16.99
C LEU A 442 -28.53 16.86 18.16
N SER A 443 -27.56 16.65 19.04
CA SER A 443 -27.13 17.68 19.99
C SER A 443 -26.62 18.93 19.25
N ASP A 444 -26.62 20.07 19.92
CA ASP A 444 -26.09 21.32 19.34
C ASP A 444 -24.62 21.18 18.94
N ALA A 445 -23.82 20.50 19.77
CA ALA A 445 -22.42 20.22 19.49
C ALA A 445 -22.24 19.41 18.20
N LEU A 446 -23.02 18.32 18.04
CA LEU A 446 -22.91 17.44 16.88
C LEU A 446 -23.42 18.11 15.59
N TRP A 447 -24.48 18.92 15.70
CA TRP A 447 -24.94 19.75 14.58
C TRP A 447 -23.91 20.82 14.19
N ASN A 448 -23.28 21.47 15.15
CA ASN A 448 -22.23 22.46 14.87
C ASN A 448 -21.01 21.82 14.19
N LEU A 449 -20.61 20.60 14.60
CA LEU A 449 -19.59 19.84 13.88
C LEU A 449 -20.02 19.53 12.44
N CYS A 450 -21.25 19.03 12.25
CA CYS A 450 -21.80 18.74 10.92
C CYS A 450 -21.77 19.97 10.00
N LYS A 451 -22.25 21.13 10.47
CA LYS A 451 -22.20 22.40 9.72
C LYS A 451 -20.78 22.80 9.35
N GLN A 452 -19.82 22.68 10.27
CA GLN A 452 -18.42 23.01 9.99
C GLN A 452 -17.78 22.07 8.97
N CYS A 453 -18.10 20.76 9.00
CA CYS A 453 -17.68 19.82 7.96
C CYS A 453 -18.26 20.21 6.59
N LEU A 454 -19.49 20.73 6.57
CA LEU A 454 -20.21 21.13 5.36
C LEU A 454 -19.93 22.59 4.91
N ASP A 455 -18.98 23.29 5.53
CA ASP A 455 -18.65 24.68 5.17
C ASP A 455 -18.26 24.77 3.68
N ARG A 456 -18.80 25.79 3.00
CA ARG A 456 -18.51 26.07 1.59
C ARG A 456 -17.03 26.34 1.35
N THR A 457 -16.37 26.98 2.31
CA THR A 457 -14.95 27.32 2.27
C THR A 457 -14.14 26.10 2.74
N PRO A 458 -13.38 25.42 1.87
CA PRO A 458 -12.73 24.16 2.24
C PRO A 458 -11.72 24.30 3.39
N ALA A 459 -11.08 25.46 3.52
CA ALA A 459 -10.13 25.76 4.58
C ALA A 459 -10.78 25.97 5.96
N ARG A 460 -12.09 26.22 6.04
CA ARG A 460 -12.83 26.35 7.30
C ARG A 460 -13.30 25.02 7.87
N ARG A 461 -13.22 23.95 7.08
CA ARG A 461 -13.58 22.59 7.51
C ARG A 461 -12.55 22.08 8.52
N PRO A 462 -12.99 21.37 9.58
CA PRO A 462 -12.07 20.78 10.55
C PRO A 462 -11.21 19.69 9.90
N SER A 463 -10.03 19.42 10.46
CA SER A 463 -9.26 18.24 10.07
C SER A 463 -9.91 16.96 10.59
N ALA A 464 -9.59 15.81 9.99
CA ALA A 464 -10.08 14.52 10.50
C ALA A 464 -9.66 14.25 11.96
N LEU A 465 -8.47 14.71 12.34
CA LEU A 465 -7.99 14.66 13.73
C LEU A 465 -8.89 15.49 14.66
N GLU A 466 -9.29 16.68 14.23
CA GLU A 466 -10.18 17.54 15.00
C GLU A 466 -11.59 16.94 15.11
N CYS A 467 -12.12 16.34 14.04
CA CYS A 467 -13.38 15.59 14.09
C CYS A 467 -13.33 14.49 15.15
N VAL A 468 -12.30 13.63 15.12
CA VAL A 468 -12.11 12.56 16.11
C VAL A 468 -11.99 13.11 17.53
N ARG A 469 -11.25 14.21 17.73
CA ARG A 469 -11.09 14.83 19.05
C ARG A 469 -12.43 15.32 19.60
N ARG A 470 -13.23 15.98 18.77
CA ARG A 470 -14.54 16.51 19.18
C ARG A 470 -15.56 15.41 19.45
N LEU A 471 -15.57 14.35 18.64
CA LEU A 471 -16.46 13.20 18.83
C LEU A 471 -16.23 12.43 20.14
N ARG A 472 -15.11 12.65 20.83
CA ARG A 472 -14.87 12.08 22.17
C ARG A 472 -15.57 12.85 23.30
N SER A 473 -16.11 14.05 23.03
CA SER A 473 -16.84 14.83 24.04
C SER A 473 -18.18 14.17 24.36
N SER A 474 -18.56 14.15 25.63
CA SER A 474 -19.88 13.67 26.09
C SER A 474 -21.05 14.49 25.55
N GLU A 475 -20.80 15.71 25.08
CA GLU A 475 -21.79 16.58 24.45
C GLU A 475 -22.16 16.13 23.02
N MET A 476 -21.36 15.24 22.41
CA MET A 476 -21.61 14.71 21.08
C MET A 476 -22.56 13.52 21.16
N ALA A 477 -23.82 13.74 20.82
CA ALA A 477 -24.83 12.69 20.89
C ALA A 477 -25.86 12.81 19.77
N PHE A 478 -26.31 11.66 19.29
CA PHE A 478 -27.62 11.55 18.66
C PHE A 478 -28.66 11.55 19.80
N THR A 479 -29.65 12.44 19.73
CA THR A 479 -30.64 12.64 20.82
C THR A 479 -31.73 11.57 20.83
N SER A 480 -31.81 10.75 19.79
CA SER A 480 -32.68 9.59 19.66
C SER A 480 -31.82 8.34 19.48
N ASN A 481 -32.19 7.22 20.08
CA ASN A 481 -31.51 5.94 19.81
C ASN A 481 -31.99 5.30 18.51
N ALA A 482 -33.22 5.57 18.09
CA ALA A 482 -33.76 5.03 16.85
C ALA A 482 -33.33 5.84 15.62
N TRP A 483 -32.93 5.12 14.57
CA TRP A 483 -32.78 5.65 13.22
C TRP A 483 -34.09 6.27 12.71
N PRO A 484 -34.09 7.48 12.12
CA PRO A 484 -35.31 8.12 11.62
C PRO A 484 -35.96 7.39 10.45
N SER A 485 -37.28 7.52 10.31
CA SER A 485 -37.96 7.17 9.05
C SER A 485 -37.45 8.05 7.91
N PRO A 486 -37.13 7.50 6.73
CA PRO A 486 -36.87 8.30 5.55
C PRO A 486 -38.07 9.22 5.30
N ARG A 487 -37.88 10.54 5.36
CA ARG A 487 -38.94 11.49 5.01
C ARG A 487 -38.96 11.66 3.50
N GLY A 488 -39.98 11.12 2.83
CA GLY A 488 -40.24 11.36 1.41
C GLY A 488 -39.80 10.22 0.50
N SER A 489 -40.63 9.97 -0.52
CA SER A 489 -40.50 8.91 -1.54
C SER A 489 -39.08 8.72 -2.03
N ALA A 490 -38.62 7.47 -1.95
CA ALA A 490 -37.40 6.95 -2.51
C ALA A 490 -37.01 7.61 -3.85
N GLY A 491 -36.01 8.49 -3.82
CA GLY A 491 -34.93 8.31 -4.77
C GLY A 491 -34.23 7.06 -4.30
N SER A 492 -34.73 5.88 -4.72
CA SER A 492 -34.04 4.64 -4.47
C SER A 492 -32.61 4.86 -4.95
N PHE A 493 -31.64 4.67 -4.06
CA PHE A 493 -30.41 4.14 -4.58
C PHE A 493 -30.87 2.92 -5.38
N SER A 494 -30.55 2.86 -6.68
CA SER A 494 -30.45 1.54 -7.26
C SER A 494 -29.41 0.89 -6.36
N ALA A 495 -29.88 0.04 -5.46
CA ALA A 495 -29.04 -0.98 -4.92
C ALA A 495 -28.44 -1.57 -6.18
N ALA A 496 -27.13 -1.37 -6.35
CA ALA A 496 -26.31 -2.45 -6.82
C ALA A 496 -26.59 -3.60 -5.86
N SER A 497 -27.76 -4.21 -6.04
CA SER A 497 -28.19 -5.48 -5.51
C SER A 497 -27.04 -6.38 -5.91
N SER A 498 -26.34 -7.04 -5.01
CA SER A 498 -26.78 -7.71 -3.81
C SER A 498 -25.57 -7.78 -2.86
N VAL A 499 -25.83 -8.33 -1.66
CA VAL A 499 -24.81 -8.75 -0.67
C VAL A 499 -23.65 -9.39 -1.34
#